data_AF-A0AAX0U083-F1
#
_entry.id   AF-A0AAX0U083-F1
#
_cell.length_a   1.000
_cell.length_b   1.000
_cell.length_c   1.000
_cell.angle_alpha   90.00
_cell.angle_beta   90.00
_cell.angle_gamma   90.00
#
_symmetry.space_group_name_H-M   'P 1'
#
loop_
_entity.id
_entity.type
_entity.pdbx_description
1 polymer ?
#
loop_
_entity_poly.entity_id
_entity_poly.type
_entity_poly.pdbx_seq_one_letter_code
_entity_poly.pdbx_strand_id
1 'polypeptide(L)'
;MNVRHRALPLAILATSTALSLSILAGWQRGGTLPERLIWIAIGTVLVTSAHLLPVLIRDTPIPIRGVGSLLWAACLATACYGHAGFFAFAQQHAGEQRASTVQAGPAPSSARSLTAVMVERAAVTAQLASANARYCAGNCVTLAGRRVTLAAQVDALNAEADEIRRQQAATDRITTQRDRLLVDPVTARLAALLGTTVGRVDLLTGLGFAAVLEGVACLLWTVALRSPLPAVNLAAMEVMPAVRSTVTATADVTPTVVTSVAADVARSVATPVAASHGGETLRSNPSALDHGSLASSDAPCDDRVTALPVAAPIDDHLAQLARDVAAGLVRPTVADIRRHLRCGQRRAAELRRQLAAISSTA
;
A
#
# COMPACT_ATOMS: atom_id res chain seq x y z
N MET A 1 25.83 27.78 -18.88
CA MET A 1 25.01 26.55 -19.11
C MET A 1 23.76 26.64 -18.25
N ASN A 2 22.57 26.38 -18.81
CA ASN A 2 21.29 26.69 -18.17
C ASN A 2 20.95 25.76 -17.00
N VAL A 3 20.48 26.32 -15.87
CA VAL A 3 20.05 25.56 -14.67
C VAL A 3 18.97 24.52 -15.02
N ARG A 4 18.07 24.85 -15.96
CA ARG A 4 17.03 23.94 -16.47
C ARG A 4 17.57 22.60 -16.98
N HIS A 5 18.70 22.59 -17.69
CA HIS A 5 19.29 21.35 -18.21
C HIS A 5 19.88 20.44 -17.11
N ARG A 6 20.15 20.99 -15.92
CA ARG A 6 20.53 20.21 -14.72
C ARG A 6 19.30 19.82 -13.90
N ALA A 7 18.29 20.68 -13.84
CA ALA A 7 17.03 20.39 -13.14
C ALA A 7 16.20 19.29 -13.82
N LEU A 8 16.14 19.25 -15.15
CA LEU A 8 15.37 18.26 -15.91
C LEU A 8 15.75 16.78 -15.62
N PRO A 9 17.01 16.34 -15.72
CA PRO A 9 17.37 14.95 -15.39
C PRO A 9 17.16 14.62 -13.91
N LEU A 10 17.35 15.59 -13.01
CA LEU A 10 17.07 15.42 -11.58
C LEU A 10 15.56 15.26 -11.31
N ALA A 11 14.71 16.03 -11.99
CA ALA A 11 13.25 15.91 -11.92
C ALA A 11 12.77 14.52 -12.39
N ILE A 12 13.31 14.05 -13.52
CA ILE A 12 13.03 12.71 -14.08
C ILE A 12 13.47 11.61 -13.09
N LEU A 13 14.66 11.72 -12.49
CA LEU A 13 15.16 10.76 -11.51
C LEU A 13 14.30 10.74 -10.23
N ALA A 14 13.91 11.91 -9.72
CA ALA A 14 13.05 12.02 -8.54
C ALA A 14 11.67 11.43 -8.80
N THR A 15 11.02 11.78 -9.91
CA THR A 15 9.72 11.19 -10.31
C THR A 15 9.81 9.70 -10.59
N SER A 16 10.89 9.21 -11.21
CA SER A 16 11.12 7.77 -11.41
C SER A 16 11.25 7.02 -10.07
N THR A 17 11.89 7.64 -9.07
CA THR A 17 12.01 7.10 -7.71
C THR A 17 10.62 7.05 -7.03
N ALA A 18 9.87 8.14 -7.04
CA ALA A 18 8.52 8.21 -6.49
C ALA A 18 7.57 7.20 -7.16
N LEU A 19 7.58 7.11 -8.49
CA LEU A 19 6.80 6.10 -9.23
C LEU A 19 7.20 4.68 -8.85
N SER A 20 8.49 4.39 -8.68
CA SER A 20 8.97 3.07 -8.23
C SER A 20 8.43 2.70 -6.84
N LEU A 21 8.45 3.65 -5.89
CA LEU A 21 7.84 3.49 -4.56
C LEU A 21 6.31 3.31 -4.65
N SER A 22 5.65 4.02 -5.56
CA SER A 22 4.20 3.93 -5.80
C SER A 22 3.79 2.56 -6.34
N ILE A 23 4.54 2.04 -7.32
CA ILE A 23 4.34 0.72 -7.92
C ILE A 23 4.52 -0.37 -6.85
N LEU A 24 5.58 -0.28 -6.04
CA LEU A 24 5.84 -1.23 -4.96
C LEU A 24 4.74 -1.19 -3.88
N ALA A 25 4.28 0.00 -3.48
CA ALA A 25 3.17 0.15 -2.53
C ALA A 25 1.85 -0.40 -3.07
N GLY A 26 1.52 -0.14 -4.34
CA GLY A 26 0.30 -0.64 -4.99
C GLY A 26 0.30 -2.17 -5.13
N TRP A 27 1.44 -2.76 -5.47
CA TRP A 27 1.62 -4.22 -5.56
C TRP A 27 1.49 -4.93 -4.20
N GLN A 28 1.80 -4.25 -3.10
CA GLN A 28 1.62 -4.75 -1.73
C GLN A 28 0.15 -4.69 -1.28
N ARG A 29 -0.61 -3.67 -1.67
CA ARG A 29 -2.00 -3.44 -1.21
C ARG A 29 -3.04 -4.40 -1.81
N GLY A 30 -2.97 -4.74 -3.09
CA GLY A 30 -4.04 -5.51 -3.76
C GLY A 30 -4.08 -7.02 -3.42
N GLY A 31 -5.28 -7.51 -3.09
CA GLY A 31 -5.62 -8.89 -2.73
C GLY A 31 -5.71 -9.87 -3.92
N THR A 32 -5.98 -9.37 -5.12
CA THR A 32 -5.92 -10.10 -6.41
C THR A 32 -5.02 -9.39 -7.42
N LEU A 33 -4.81 -9.97 -8.61
CA LEU A 33 -4.04 -9.31 -9.68
C LEU A 33 -4.73 -8.03 -10.22
N PRO A 34 -6.05 -8.01 -10.52
CA PRO A 34 -6.74 -6.79 -10.93
C PRO A 34 -6.62 -5.64 -9.92
N GLU A 35 -6.85 -5.92 -8.63
CA GLU A 35 -6.71 -4.90 -7.57
C GLU A 35 -5.32 -4.28 -7.52
N ARG A 36 -4.27 -5.08 -7.73
CA ARG A 36 -2.89 -4.59 -7.74
C ARG A 36 -2.64 -3.62 -8.89
N LEU A 37 -3.14 -3.94 -10.09
CA LEU A 37 -3.03 -3.07 -11.26
C LEU A 37 -3.82 -1.77 -11.05
N ILE A 38 -5.01 -1.84 -10.43
CA ILE A 38 -5.79 -0.66 -10.05
C ILE A 38 -5.02 0.22 -9.05
N TRP A 39 -4.47 -0.36 -7.97
CA TRP A 39 -3.67 0.39 -7.00
C TRP A 39 -2.41 1.02 -7.60
N ILE A 40 -1.73 0.33 -8.53
CA ILE A 40 -0.57 0.85 -9.26
C ILE A 40 -0.98 2.01 -10.18
N ALA A 41 -2.09 1.89 -10.91
CA ALA A 41 -2.61 2.93 -11.79
C ALA A 41 -3.00 4.19 -11.00
N ILE A 42 -3.76 4.05 -9.91
CA ILE A 42 -4.12 5.15 -9.00
C ILE A 42 -2.85 5.82 -8.45
N GLY A 43 -1.90 5.05 -7.92
CA GLY A 43 -0.65 5.57 -7.39
C GLY A 43 0.20 6.31 -8.44
N THR A 44 0.22 5.82 -9.67
CA THR A 44 0.92 6.45 -10.81
C THR A 44 0.30 7.80 -11.15
N VAL A 45 -1.03 7.86 -11.28
CA VAL A 45 -1.77 9.10 -11.58
C VAL A 45 -1.62 10.13 -10.46
N LEU A 46 -1.64 9.72 -9.19
CA LEU A 46 -1.43 10.63 -8.06
C LEU A 46 -0.04 11.28 -8.07
N VAL A 47 1.01 10.49 -8.31
CA VAL A 47 2.42 10.97 -8.35
C VAL A 47 2.67 11.87 -9.57
N THR A 48 2.18 11.52 -10.77
CA THR A 48 2.34 12.41 -11.94
C THR A 48 1.53 13.69 -11.79
N SER A 49 0.34 13.62 -11.20
CA SER A 49 -0.48 14.82 -10.89
C SER A 49 0.22 15.72 -9.87
N ALA A 50 0.75 15.16 -8.78
CA ALA A 50 1.45 15.91 -7.74
C ALA A 50 2.66 16.68 -8.30
N HIS A 51 3.42 16.09 -9.21
CA HIS A 51 4.59 16.72 -9.82
C HIS A 51 4.26 17.77 -10.90
N LEU A 52 3.18 17.58 -11.67
CA LEU A 52 2.90 18.41 -12.85
C LEU A 52 1.85 19.51 -12.61
N LEU A 53 0.88 19.33 -11.71
CA LEU A 53 -0.12 20.37 -11.40
C LEU A 53 0.49 21.73 -11.02
N PRO A 54 1.53 21.83 -10.17
CA PRO A 54 2.11 23.12 -9.76
C PRO A 54 2.63 23.98 -10.90
N VAL A 55 2.97 23.36 -12.03
CA VAL A 55 3.35 24.07 -13.26
C VAL A 55 2.09 24.42 -14.07
N LEU A 56 1.21 23.45 -14.31
CA LEU A 56 0.01 23.61 -15.14
C LEU A 56 -0.95 24.69 -14.62
N ILE A 57 -1.12 24.83 -13.31
CA ILE A 57 -2.09 25.77 -12.72
C ILE A 57 -1.51 27.17 -12.49
N ARG A 58 -0.19 27.36 -12.66
CA ARG A 58 0.52 28.56 -12.20
C ARG A 58 -0.02 29.86 -12.80
N ASP A 59 -0.25 29.83 -14.11
CA ASP A 59 -0.63 30.98 -14.92
C ASP A 59 -2.15 31.01 -15.19
N THR A 60 -2.93 30.20 -14.46
CA THR A 60 -4.41 30.16 -14.51
C THR A 60 -5.04 31.22 -13.59
N PRO A 61 -6.29 31.68 -13.86
CA PRO A 61 -6.96 32.66 -13.01
C PRO A 61 -7.20 32.14 -11.58
N ILE A 62 -7.20 33.07 -10.63
CA ILE A 62 -7.22 32.82 -9.17
C ILE A 62 -8.18 31.69 -8.71
N PRO A 63 -9.47 31.63 -9.09
CA PRO A 63 -10.36 30.56 -8.65
C PRO A 63 -9.94 29.17 -9.16
N ILE A 64 -9.52 29.06 -10.42
CA ILE A 64 -9.02 27.79 -11.01
C ILE A 64 -7.73 27.38 -10.30
N ARG A 65 -6.82 28.33 -10.05
CA ARG A 65 -5.59 28.09 -9.29
C ARG A 65 -5.88 27.62 -7.85
N GLY A 66 -6.95 28.11 -7.22
CA GLY A 66 -7.41 27.66 -5.90
C GLY A 66 -7.83 26.20 -5.89
N VAL A 67 -8.76 25.82 -6.78
CA VAL A 67 -9.21 24.42 -6.93
C VAL A 67 -8.05 23.50 -7.31
N GLY A 68 -7.19 23.92 -8.23
CA GLY A 68 -5.98 23.19 -8.63
C GLY A 68 -4.99 23.00 -7.47
N SER A 69 -4.82 24.00 -6.60
CA SER A 69 -3.95 23.89 -5.43
C SER A 69 -4.49 22.92 -4.38
N LEU A 70 -5.82 22.86 -4.21
CA LEU A 70 -6.48 21.90 -3.32
C LEU A 70 -6.34 20.46 -3.87
N LEU A 71 -6.56 20.27 -5.18
CA LEU A 71 -6.37 18.97 -5.83
C LEU A 71 -4.91 18.51 -5.76
N TRP A 72 -3.95 19.42 -6.01
CA TRP A 72 -2.53 19.13 -5.85
C TRP A 72 -2.19 18.69 -4.42
N ALA A 73 -2.67 19.41 -3.41
CA ALA A 73 -2.44 19.06 -2.00
C ALA A 73 -3.03 17.69 -1.65
N ALA A 74 -4.21 17.34 -2.18
CA ALA A 74 -4.81 16.03 -2.01
C ALA A 74 -4.01 14.91 -2.69
N CYS A 75 -3.52 15.13 -3.93
CA CYS A 75 -2.64 14.21 -4.62
C CYS A 75 -1.33 13.98 -3.85
N LEU A 76 -0.67 15.07 -3.44
CA LEU A 76 0.57 15.06 -2.66
C LEU A 76 0.41 14.30 -1.34
N ALA A 77 -0.63 14.61 -0.56
CA ALA A 77 -0.89 13.94 0.72
C ALA A 77 -1.15 12.44 0.54
N THR A 78 -1.89 12.06 -0.50
CA THR A 78 -2.21 10.65 -0.79
C THR A 78 -0.98 9.87 -1.29
N ALA A 79 -0.13 10.48 -2.13
CA ALA A 79 1.16 9.92 -2.53
C ALA A 79 2.10 9.75 -1.32
N CYS A 80 2.23 10.79 -0.49
CA CYS A 80 3.03 10.74 0.73
C CYS A 80 2.59 9.63 1.69
N TYR A 81 1.27 9.44 1.89
CA TYR A 81 0.72 8.33 2.67
C TYR A 81 0.97 6.96 2.02
N GLY A 82 0.98 6.87 0.70
CA GLY A 82 1.39 5.69 -0.06
C GLY A 82 2.83 5.28 0.22
N HIS A 83 3.76 6.24 0.12
CA HIS A 83 5.19 6.04 0.35
C HIS A 83 5.53 5.79 1.83
N ALA A 84 4.88 6.50 2.76
CA ALA A 84 5.00 6.24 4.20
C ALA A 84 4.66 4.79 4.56
N GLY A 85 3.61 4.23 3.96
CA GLY A 85 3.26 2.82 4.11
C GLY A 85 4.35 1.86 3.61
N PHE A 86 4.96 2.15 2.45
CA PHE A 86 6.10 1.36 1.95
C PHE A 86 7.31 1.42 2.90
N PHE A 87 7.66 2.61 3.41
CA PHE A 87 8.76 2.75 4.37
C PHE A 87 8.49 2.00 5.68
N ALA A 88 7.26 2.04 6.21
CA ALA A 88 6.86 1.26 7.38
C ALA A 88 6.98 -0.26 7.14
N PHE A 89 6.50 -0.78 5.99
CA PHE A 89 6.68 -2.19 5.65
C PHE A 89 8.16 -2.58 5.44
N ALA A 90 8.99 -1.68 4.92
CA ALA A 90 10.43 -1.92 4.80
C ALA A 90 11.12 -2.02 6.17
N GLN A 91 10.79 -1.14 7.11
CA GLN A 91 11.29 -1.21 8.49
C GLN A 91 10.81 -2.47 9.23
N GLN A 92 9.52 -2.82 9.08
CA GLN A 92 8.98 -4.06 9.64
C GLN A 92 9.71 -5.28 9.09
N HIS A 93 9.99 -5.34 7.78
CA HIS A 93 10.69 -6.47 7.19
C HIS A 93 12.18 -6.53 7.59
N ALA A 94 12.84 -5.38 7.79
CA ALA A 94 14.17 -5.33 8.39
C ALA A 94 14.16 -5.85 9.85
N GLY A 95 13.12 -5.52 10.62
CA GLY A 95 12.86 -6.09 11.95
C GLY A 95 12.66 -7.60 11.93
N GLU A 96 11.84 -8.12 11.01
CA GLU A 96 11.67 -9.56 10.81
C GLU A 96 13.00 -10.26 10.46
N GLN A 97 13.83 -9.66 9.61
CA GLN A 97 15.14 -10.20 9.26
C GLN A 97 16.07 -10.24 10.48
N ARG A 98 16.18 -9.15 11.26
CA ARG A 98 16.94 -9.12 12.53
C ARG A 98 16.47 -10.22 13.48
N ALA A 99 15.16 -10.29 13.75
CA ALA A 99 14.56 -11.28 14.63
C ALA A 99 14.70 -12.74 14.13
N SER A 100 14.83 -12.95 12.82
CA SER A 100 15.02 -14.29 12.23
C SER A 100 16.40 -14.91 12.52
N THR A 101 17.37 -14.12 12.97
CA THR A 101 18.71 -14.62 13.38
C THR A 101 18.69 -15.39 14.71
N VAL A 102 17.71 -15.11 15.59
CA VAL A 102 17.63 -15.62 16.98
C VAL A 102 16.72 -16.87 17.08
N GLN A 103 16.79 -17.80 16.11
CA GLN A 103 15.88 -18.96 16.15
C GLN A 103 16.42 -20.22 15.44
N ALA A 104 16.91 -21.18 16.23
CA ALA A 104 16.79 -22.64 16.01
C ALA A 104 17.36 -23.48 17.17
N GLY A 105 17.06 -23.14 18.44
CA GLY A 105 17.05 -24.19 19.46
C GLY A 105 15.91 -25.17 19.12
N PRO A 106 16.07 -26.49 19.30
CA PRO A 106 15.00 -27.44 18.99
C PRO A 106 13.76 -27.11 19.81
N ALA A 107 12.58 -27.16 19.20
CA ALA A 107 11.31 -26.95 19.90
C ALA A 107 11.20 -28.00 21.02
N PRO A 108 11.20 -27.61 22.30
CA PRO A 108 11.39 -28.58 23.36
C PRO A 108 10.06 -29.28 23.63
N SER A 109 9.93 -30.50 23.11
CA SER A 109 8.70 -31.29 23.09
C SER A 109 8.35 -31.85 24.48
N SER A 110 7.90 -30.97 25.38
CA SER A 110 7.22 -31.38 26.60
C SER A 110 5.86 -31.98 26.21
N ALA A 111 5.84 -33.31 26.05
CA ALA A 111 4.65 -34.05 25.62
C ALA A 111 3.50 -34.06 26.64
N ARG A 112 3.71 -33.49 27.84
CA ARG A 112 2.75 -33.34 28.92
C ARG A 112 2.75 -31.88 29.40
N SER A 113 1.59 -31.30 29.67
CA SER A 113 1.50 -29.93 30.17
C SER A 113 1.81 -29.83 31.67
N LEU A 114 2.29 -28.66 32.11
CA LEU A 114 2.43 -28.34 33.55
C LEU A 114 1.12 -28.55 34.32
N THR A 115 -0.02 -28.26 33.69
CA THR A 115 -1.35 -28.47 34.28
C THR A 115 -1.64 -29.96 34.55
N ALA A 116 -1.28 -30.85 33.64
CA ALA A 116 -1.46 -32.29 33.84
C ALA A 116 -0.55 -32.83 34.96
N VAL A 117 0.73 -32.44 34.99
CA VAL A 117 1.68 -32.81 36.07
C VAL A 117 1.17 -32.33 37.44
N MET A 118 0.65 -31.10 37.52
CA MET A 118 0.12 -30.56 38.78
C MET A 118 -1.18 -31.24 39.24
N VAL A 119 -2.03 -31.71 38.32
CA VAL A 119 -3.23 -32.53 38.64
C VAL A 119 -2.82 -33.92 39.14
N GLU A 120 -1.88 -34.59 38.46
CA GLU A 120 -1.34 -35.89 38.87
C GLU A 120 -0.69 -35.80 40.27
N ARG A 121 0.12 -34.76 40.49
CA ARG A 121 0.74 -34.42 41.78
C ARG A 121 -0.29 -34.24 42.89
N ALA A 122 -1.40 -33.54 42.63
CA ALA A 122 -2.46 -33.36 43.61
C ALA A 122 -3.12 -34.70 44.00
N ALA A 123 -3.39 -35.57 43.02
CA ALA A 123 -3.97 -36.90 43.25
C ALA A 123 -3.02 -37.82 44.06
N VAL A 124 -1.72 -37.84 43.75
CA VAL A 124 -0.72 -38.62 44.52
C VAL A 124 -0.56 -38.04 45.94
N THR A 125 -0.55 -36.71 46.09
CA THR A 125 -0.47 -36.05 47.41
C THR A 125 -1.68 -36.41 48.29
N ALA A 126 -2.89 -36.42 47.72
CA ALA A 126 -4.10 -36.86 48.43
C ALA A 126 -4.02 -38.34 48.85
N GLN A 127 -3.49 -39.22 47.99
CA GLN A 127 -3.23 -40.61 48.35
C GLN A 127 -2.21 -40.73 49.50
N LEU A 128 -1.11 -39.97 49.48
CA LEU A 128 -0.10 -39.95 50.54
C LEU A 128 -0.71 -39.50 51.87
N ALA A 129 -1.51 -38.43 51.88
CA ALA A 129 -2.25 -37.98 53.06
C ALA A 129 -3.19 -39.09 53.59
N SER A 130 -3.94 -39.77 52.71
CA SER A 130 -4.81 -40.89 53.09
C SER A 130 -4.06 -42.12 53.63
N ALA A 131 -2.80 -42.31 53.24
CA ALA A 131 -1.94 -43.37 53.74
C ALA A 131 -1.31 -43.00 55.09
N ASN A 132 -1.02 -41.72 55.32
CA ASN A 132 -0.50 -41.20 56.58
C ASN A 132 -1.56 -41.19 57.70
N ALA A 133 -2.82 -40.86 57.36
CA ALA A 133 -3.94 -40.86 58.32
C ALA A 133 -4.34 -42.25 58.87
N ARG A 134 -3.88 -43.35 58.26
CA ARG A 134 -4.19 -44.71 58.72
C ARG A 134 -3.28 -45.13 59.87
N TYR A 135 -3.90 -45.51 60.99
CA TYR A 135 -3.22 -46.24 62.08
C TYR A 135 -2.80 -47.65 61.62
N CYS A 136 -1.71 -48.19 62.16
CA CYS A 136 -1.30 -49.56 61.85
C CYS A 136 -1.79 -50.55 62.92
N ALA A 137 -2.57 -51.54 62.50
CA ALA A 137 -3.03 -52.66 63.34
C ALA A 137 -2.70 -54.03 62.70
N GLY A 138 -1.53 -54.13 62.05
CA GLY A 138 -1.14 -55.31 61.28
C GLY A 138 0.17 -55.12 60.51
N ASN A 139 0.17 -55.34 59.20
CA ASN A 139 1.37 -55.29 58.34
C ASN A 139 1.93 -53.87 58.14
N CYS A 140 2.59 -53.31 59.16
CA CYS A 140 3.11 -51.94 59.10
C CYS A 140 4.21 -51.76 58.03
N VAL A 141 4.94 -52.83 57.68
CA VAL A 141 5.99 -52.80 56.64
C VAL A 141 5.42 -52.45 55.27
N THR A 142 4.25 -52.99 54.89
CA THR A 142 3.64 -52.70 53.58
C THR A 142 3.01 -51.30 53.54
N LEU A 143 2.46 -50.83 54.66
CA LEU A 143 1.98 -49.45 54.81
C LEU A 143 3.13 -48.44 54.75
N ALA A 144 4.25 -48.72 55.42
CA ALA A 144 5.46 -47.91 55.37
C ALA A 144 6.04 -47.85 53.95
N GLY A 145 6.18 -49.01 53.28
CA GLY A 145 6.59 -49.10 51.88
C GLY A 145 5.71 -48.23 50.97
N ARG A 146 4.37 -48.34 51.08
CA ARG A 146 3.44 -47.52 50.29
C ARG A 146 3.59 -46.01 50.56
N ARG A 147 3.86 -45.60 51.80
CA ARG A 147 4.14 -44.18 52.12
C ARG A 147 5.41 -43.69 51.44
N VAL A 148 6.48 -44.49 51.47
CA VAL A 148 7.75 -44.17 50.78
C VAL A 148 7.56 -44.09 49.26
N THR A 149 6.85 -45.04 48.65
CA THR A 149 6.54 -45.01 47.19
C THR A 149 5.74 -43.77 46.80
N LEU A 150 4.70 -43.41 47.58
CA LEU A 150 3.88 -42.23 47.30
C LEU A 150 4.64 -40.92 47.50
N ALA A 151 5.56 -40.84 48.49
CA ALA A 151 6.45 -39.70 48.66
C ALA A 151 7.39 -39.54 47.45
N ALA A 152 8.07 -40.62 47.05
CA ALA A 152 8.96 -40.62 45.88
C ALA A 152 8.23 -40.24 44.57
N GLN A 153 6.95 -40.59 44.42
CA GLN A 153 6.12 -40.15 43.30
C GLN A 153 5.80 -38.64 43.34
N VAL A 154 5.54 -38.06 44.52
CA VAL A 154 5.39 -36.60 44.67
C VAL A 154 6.70 -35.88 44.32
N ASP A 155 7.85 -36.41 44.73
CA ASP A 155 9.16 -35.83 44.44
C ASP A 155 9.55 -35.93 42.95
N ALA A 156 9.21 -37.04 42.28
CA ALA A 156 9.36 -37.15 40.83
C ALA A 156 8.49 -36.10 40.08
N LEU A 157 7.24 -35.91 40.51
CA LEU A 157 6.33 -34.92 39.91
C LEU A 157 6.73 -33.47 40.25
N ASN A 158 7.40 -33.22 41.39
CA ASN A 158 8.06 -31.95 41.68
C ASN A 158 9.17 -31.67 40.65
N ALA A 159 10.05 -32.65 40.41
CA ALA A 159 11.18 -32.51 39.49
C ALA A 159 10.71 -32.31 38.02
N GLU A 160 9.68 -33.03 37.59
CA GLU A 160 9.06 -32.84 36.26
C GLU A 160 8.47 -31.43 36.11
N ALA A 161 7.74 -30.94 37.12
CA ALA A 161 7.17 -29.60 37.11
C ALA A 161 8.25 -28.49 37.08
N ASP A 162 9.38 -28.67 37.78
CA ASP A 162 10.48 -27.70 37.79
C ASP A 162 11.30 -27.71 36.50
N GLU A 163 11.43 -28.85 35.81
CA GLU A 163 12.03 -28.88 34.47
C GLU A 163 11.14 -28.16 33.45
N ILE A 164 9.82 -28.40 33.49
CA ILE A 164 8.86 -27.66 32.63
C ILE A 164 8.94 -26.14 32.89
N ARG A 165 9.09 -25.70 34.15
CA ARG A 165 9.31 -24.28 34.49
C ARG A 165 10.64 -23.74 33.96
N ARG A 166 11.74 -24.51 34.06
CA ARG A 166 13.05 -24.13 33.48
C ARG A 166 12.95 -23.96 31.96
N GLN A 167 12.25 -24.88 31.30
CA GLN A 167 12.01 -24.88 29.86
C GLN A 167 11.10 -23.72 29.41
N GLN A 168 10.05 -23.42 30.15
CA GLN A 168 9.20 -22.23 29.93
C GLN A 168 10.03 -20.95 30.04
N ALA A 169 10.74 -20.76 31.15
CA ALA A 169 11.60 -19.59 31.34
C ALA A 169 12.75 -19.48 30.32
N ALA A 170 13.22 -20.59 29.74
CA ALA A 170 14.17 -20.56 28.63
C ALA A 170 13.50 -20.07 27.33
N THR A 171 12.27 -20.54 27.06
CA THR A 171 11.45 -20.12 25.92
C THR A 171 11.09 -18.63 26.02
N ASP A 172 10.67 -18.16 27.19
CA ASP A 172 10.29 -16.76 27.46
C ASP A 172 11.45 -15.78 27.26
N ARG A 173 12.70 -16.21 27.54
CA ARG A 173 13.89 -15.42 27.24
C ARG A 173 14.12 -15.29 25.73
N ILE A 174 13.88 -16.35 24.97
CA ILE A 174 14.06 -16.36 23.51
C ILE A 174 12.98 -15.53 22.82
N THR A 175 11.71 -15.61 23.23
CA THR A 175 10.63 -14.75 22.72
C THR A 175 10.92 -13.28 23.05
N THR A 176 11.21 -12.96 24.31
CA THR A 176 11.58 -11.60 24.73
C THR A 176 12.79 -11.05 23.97
N GLN A 177 13.81 -11.85 23.68
CA GLN A 177 14.96 -11.43 22.87
C GLN A 177 14.59 -11.20 21.40
N ARG A 178 13.72 -12.03 20.82
CA ARG A 178 13.22 -11.90 19.45
C ARG A 178 12.39 -10.62 19.29
N ASP A 179 11.50 -10.34 20.24
CA ASP A 179 10.60 -9.17 20.19
C ASP A 179 11.39 -7.86 20.30
N ARG A 180 12.45 -7.85 21.11
CA ARG A 180 13.44 -6.74 21.18
C ARG A 180 14.22 -6.50 19.89
N LEU A 181 14.23 -7.44 18.93
CA LEU A 181 14.91 -7.30 17.63
C LEU A 181 13.96 -6.98 16.47
N LEU A 182 12.66 -7.27 16.62
CA LEU A 182 11.62 -6.83 15.69
C LEU A 182 11.52 -5.30 15.69
N VAL A 183 11.54 -4.68 16.86
CA VAL A 183 11.40 -3.23 17.05
C VAL A 183 12.76 -2.53 17.00
N ASP A 184 12.84 -1.33 16.43
CA ASP A 184 14.02 -0.46 16.54
C ASP A 184 14.06 0.18 17.95
N PRO A 185 15.14 0.03 18.74
CA PRO A 185 15.26 0.64 20.06
C PRO A 185 15.17 2.17 20.04
N VAL A 186 15.47 2.83 18.91
CA VAL A 186 15.29 4.28 18.74
C VAL A 186 13.82 4.64 18.61
N THR A 187 13.06 3.97 17.73
CA THR A 187 11.62 4.26 17.55
C THR A 187 10.79 3.83 18.75
N ALA A 188 11.20 2.76 19.48
CA ALA A 188 10.62 2.40 20.77
C ALA A 188 10.79 3.49 21.84
N ARG A 189 12.00 4.04 21.98
CA ARG A 189 12.27 5.14 22.93
C ARG A 189 11.53 6.42 22.55
N LEU A 190 11.51 6.75 21.26
CA LEU A 190 10.81 7.93 20.75
C LEU A 190 9.29 7.81 20.94
N ALA A 191 8.71 6.63 20.70
CA ALA A 191 7.30 6.34 20.95
C ALA A 191 6.93 6.52 22.43
N ALA A 192 7.75 5.99 23.34
CA ALA A 192 7.57 6.16 24.78
C ALA A 192 7.67 7.64 25.22
N LEU A 193 8.64 8.40 24.70
CA LEU A 193 8.80 9.83 25.01
C LEU A 193 7.63 10.70 24.50
N LEU A 194 7.02 10.34 23.37
CA LEU A 194 5.85 11.05 22.83
C LEU A 194 4.50 10.52 23.35
N GLY A 195 4.48 9.48 24.19
CA GLY A 195 3.22 8.83 24.61
C GLY A 195 2.43 8.20 23.46
N THR A 196 3.13 7.70 22.43
CA THR A 196 2.54 7.16 21.19
C THR A 196 2.93 5.69 20.98
N THR A 197 2.31 5.04 20.00
CA THR A 197 2.69 3.68 19.58
C THR A 197 3.81 3.71 18.55
N VAL A 198 4.67 2.69 18.54
CA VAL A 198 5.80 2.57 17.59
C VAL A 198 5.34 2.73 16.14
N GLY A 199 4.26 2.07 15.74
CA GLY A 199 3.71 2.20 14.39
C GLY A 199 3.24 3.61 13.99
N ARG A 200 2.95 4.51 14.95
CA ARG A 200 2.72 5.94 14.65
C ARG A 200 4.04 6.67 14.41
N VAL A 201 5.09 6.35 15.17
CA VAL A 201 6.44 6.91 14.97
C VAL A 201 7.01 6.48 13.62
N ASP A 202 6.90 5.19 13.27
CA ASP A 202 7.36 4.67 11.98
C ASP A 202 6.60 5.33 10.81
N LEU A 203 5.27 5.49 10.94
CA LEU A 203 4.44 6.14 9.93
C LEU A 203 4.74 7.63 9.77
N LEU A 204 4.94 8.37 10.88
CA LEU A 204 5.35 9.78 10.84
C LEU A 204 6.74 9.96 10.22
N THR A 205 7.67 9.05 10.54
CA THR A 205 9.03 9.06 9.99
C THR A 205 9.01 8.77 8.48
N GLY A 206 8.24 7.76 8.05
CA GLY A 206 8.00 7.46 6.63
C GLY A 206 7.30 8.59 5.88
N LEU A 207 6.36 9.29 6.53
CA LEU A 207 5.69 10.46 5.98
C LEU A 207 6.65 11.65 5.81
N GLY A 208 7.57 11.85 6.76
CA GLY A 208 8.64 12.85 6.65
C GLY A 208 9.57 12.59 5.46
N PHE A 209 10.06 11.35 5.29
CA PHE A 209 10.87 11.00 4.11
C PHE A 209 10.11 11.16 2.80
N ALA A 210 8.83 10.78 2.76
CA ALA A 210 7.99 10.96 1.58
C ALA A 210 7.78 12.44 1.23
N ALA A 211 7.47 13.29 2.23
CA ALA A 211 7.26 14.73 2.02
C ALA A 211 8.52 15.43 1.50
N VAL A 212 9.72 15.00 1.93
CA VAL A 212 11.00 15.50 1.39
C VAL A 212 11.19 15.07 -0.07
N LEU A 213 10.93 13.79 -0.40
CA LEU A 213 11.06 13.28 -1.77
C LEU A 213 10.12 13.99 -2.75
N GLU A 214 8.82 14.02 -2.44
CA GLU A 214 7.81 14.66 -3.29
C GLU A 214 8.01 16.18 -3.37
N GLY A 215 8.42 16.82 -2.26
CA GLY A 215 8.73 18.25 -2.23
C GLY A 215 9.92 18.62 -3.13
N VAL A 216 11.00 17.83 -3.08
CA VAL A 216 12.17 18.00 -3.97
C VAL A 216 11.77 17.77 -5.43
N ALA A 217 10.99 16.73 -5.72
CA ALA A 217 10.52 16.45 -7.08
C ALA A 217 9.62 17.58 -7.63
N CYS A 218 8.66 18.08 -6.86
CA CYS A 218 7.83 19.25 -7.22
C CYS A 218 8.69 20.49 -7.49
N LEU A 219 9.65 20.80 -6.61
CA LEU A 219 10.56 21.94 -6.80
C LEU A 219 11.38 21.80 -8.08
N LEU A 220 11.95 20.63 -8.35
CA LEU A 220 12.72 20.35 -9.57
C LEU A 220 11.87 20.52 -10.83
N TRP A 221 10.63 20.05 -10.85
CA TRP A 221 9.71 20.27 -11.99
C TRP A 221 9.36 21.75 -12.19
N THR A 222 9.08 22.51 -11.12
CA THR A 222 8.85 23.97 -11.24
C THR A 222 10.07 24.76 -11.69
N VAL A 223 11.30 24.25 -11.48
CA VAL A 223 12.53 24.86 -11.99
C VAL A 223 12.82 24.44 -13.44
N ALA A 224 12.57 23.18 -13.79
CA ALA A 224 12.79 22.64 -15.13
C ALA A 224 11.83 23.26 -16.17
N LEU A 225 10.53 23.33 -15.85
CA LEU A 225 9.47 23.85 -16.73
C LEU A 225 9.19 25.36 -16.57
N ARG A 226 10.00 26.08 -15.79
CA ARG A 226 9.87 27.54 -15.64
C ARG A 226 10.16 28.22 -16.98
N SER A 227 9.13 28.63 -17.73
CA SER A 227 9.28 29.48 -18.91
C SER A 227 10.16 30.70 -18.61
N PRO A 228 11.02 31.16 -19.54
CA PRO A 228 11.50 32.53 -19.47
C PRO A 228 10.29 33.45 -19.65
N LEU A 229 10.23 34.55 -18.91
CA LEU A 229 9.36 35.66 -19.29
C LEU A 229 9.71 36.05 -20.73
N PRO A 230 8.73 36.37 -21.60
CA PRO A 230 9.04 37.07 -22.83
C PRO A 230 9.85 38.31 -22.48
N ALA A 231 11.04 38.46 -23.07
CA ALA A 231 11.73 39.73 -23.03
C ALA A 231 10.82 40.71 -23.80
N VAL A 232 10.17 41.61 -23.06
CA VAL A 232 9.39 42.69 -23.68
C VAL A 232 10.40 43.57 -24.38
N ASN A 233 10.51 43.41 -25.70
CA ASN A 233 11.41 44.18 -26.55
C ASN A 233 10.91 45.64 -26.62
N LEU A 234 11.20 46.41 -25.58
CA LEU A 234 11.08 47.88 -25.56
C LEU A 234 11.91 48.52 -26.70
N ALA A 235 12.92 47.80 -27.21
CA ALA A 235 13.64 48.10 -28.44
C ALA A 235 12.81 47.97 -29.75
N ALA A 236 11.49 47.75 -29.65
CA ALA A 236 10.55 47.86 -30.78
C ALA A 236 9.69 49.14 -30.73
N MET A 237 9.99 50.09 -29.84
CA MET A 237 9.40 51.43 -29.79
C MET A 237 10.46 52.53 -30.02
N GLU A 238 11.39 52.31 -30.95
CA GLU A 238 12.28 53.36 -31.45
C GLU A 238 12.47 53.25 -32.97
N VAL A 239 12.66 54.42 -33.61
CA VAL A 239 12.93 54.63 -35.04
C VAL A 239 11.86 54.14 -36.03
N MET A 240 10.87 55.02 -36.26
CA MET A 240 10.51 55.40 -37.64
C MET A 240 10.56 56.94 -37.75
N PRO A 241 10.92 57.52 -38.92
CA PRO A 241 11.45 58.87 -38.99
C PRO A 241 10.38 59.97 -39.01
N ALA A 242 10.77 61.17 -38.57
CA ALA A 242 9.94 62.36 -38.60
C ALA A 242 9.68 62.86 -40.04
N VAL A 243 8.52 62.54 -40.59
CA VAL A 243 7.99 63.20 -41.80
C VAL A 243 7.59 64.64 -41.42
N ARG A 244 8.32 65.62 -41.97
CA ARG A 244 8.12 67.05 -41.68
C ARG A 244 6.91 67.62 -42.43
N SER A 245 5.72 67.44 -41.87
CA SER A 245 4.50 68.12 -42.35
C SER A 245 4.41 69.56 -41.83
N THR A 246 5.02 70.51 -42.54
CA THR A 246 4.73 71.95 -42.41
C THR A 246 3.62 72.34 -43.38
N VAL A 247 2.51 72.85 -42.86
CA VAL A 247 1.32 73.29 -43.61
C VAL A 247 1.24 74.82 -43.64
N THR A 248 0.44 75.38 -44.57
CA THR A 248 0.16 76.82 -44.81
C THR A 248 1.32 77.61 -45.47
N ALA A 249 1.08 78.54 -46.42
CA ALA A 249 -0.19 79.11 -46.89
C ALA A 249 -0.19 79.56 -48.37
N THR A 250 -1.41 79.73 -48.94
CA THR A 250 -1.82 80.66 -50.03
C THR A 250 -1.03 80.77 -51.34
N ALA A 251 -1.68 80.42 -52.46
CA ALA A 251 -2.00 81.36 -53.58
C ALA A 251 -3.06 80.76 -54.54
N ASP A 252 -3.68 81.61 -55.36
CA ASP A 252 -4.93 81.40 -56.13
C ASP A 252 -4.70 81.02 -57.63
N VAL A 253 -5.74 81.14 -58.48
CA VAL A 253 -5.76 81.25 -59.96
C VAL A 253 -6.20 80.01 -60.79
N THR A 254 -7.53 79.76 -60.74
CA THR A 254 -8.47 79.48 -61.88
C THR A 254 -8.34 78.25 -62.85
N PRO A 255 -9.43 77.84 -63.57
CA PRO A 255 -9.61 76.46 -64.06
C PRO A 255 -9.83 76.26 -65.59
N THR A 256 -9.82 74.99 -66.05
CA THR A 256 -10.29 74.46 -67.37
C THR A 256 -10.26 72.90 -67.31
N VAL A 257 -10.99 72.06 -68.07
CA VAL A 257 -12.31 72.14 -68.76
C VAL A 257 -12.76 70.72 -69.20
N VAL A 258 -14.07 70.40 -69.18
CA VAL A 258 -14.82 69.36 -69.96
C VAL A 258 -14.44 67.86 -69.89
N THR A 259 -15.34 67.09 -69.26
CA THR A 259 -16.00 65.82 -69.70
C THR A 259 -15.20 64.78 -70.52
N SER A 260 -15.01 63.55 -70.02
CA SER A 260 -15.93 62.38 -70.16
C SER A 260 -15.23 61.10 -69.62
N VAL A 261 -15.76 59.86 -69.55
CA VAL A 261 -16.94 59.18 -70.15
C VAL A 261 -17.78 58.45 -69.06
N ALA A 262 -18.23 57.20 -69.24
CA ALA A 262 -19.30 56.51 -68.49
C ALA A 262 -18.96 55.09 -67.96
N ALA A 263 -19.91 54.55 -67.16
CA ALA A 263 -20.29 53.13 -66.96
C ALA A 263 -19.49 52.20 -66.00
N ASP A 264 -20.12 51.27 -65.24
CA ASP A 264 -21.47 51.27 -64.61
C ASP A 264 -21.61 50.16 -63.52
N VAL A 265 -22.67 50.23 -62.67
CA VAL A 265 -23.46 49.14 -62.00
C VAL A 265 -22.76 47.88 -61.39
N ALA A 266 -23.08 47.30 -60.21
CA ALA A 266 -23.88 47.57 -58.97
C ALA A 266 -23.42 46.53 -57.87
N ARG A 267 -23.62 46.58 -56.54
CA ARG A 267 -24.76 46.81 -55.60
C ARG A 267 -25.90 45.77 -55.77
N SER A 268 -26.46 45.02 -54.80
CA SER A 268 -26.89 45.16 -53.37
C SER A 268 -26.68 43.83 -52.56
N VAL A 269 -26.76 43.65 -51.22
CA VAL A 269 -27.68 44.10 -50.11
C VAL A 269 -29.05 43.37 -50.17
N ALA A 270 -29.69 42.78 -49.13
CA ALA A 270 -29.62 42.89 -47.65
C ALA A 270 -29.99 41.59 -46.84
N THR A 271 -30.10 41.72 -45.49
CA THR A 271 -30.65 40.82 -44.44
C THR A 271 -32.20 40.99 -44.26
N PRO A 272 -32.99 40.56 -43.20
CA PRO A 272 -32.67 39.94 -41.87
C PRO A 272 -33.74 38.98 -41.19
N VAL A 273 -33.55 38.68 -39.87
CA VAL A 273 -34.56 38.50 -38.76
C VAL A 273 -35.24 37.12 -38.41
N ALA A 274 -34.70 36.48 -37.35
CA ALA A 274 -35.26 36.10 -36.01
C ALA A 274 -36.37 35.02 -35.69
N ALA A 275 -36.24 34.48 -34.46
CA ALA A 275 -37.22 33.80 -33.55
C ALA A 275 -37.71 32.34 -33.88
N SER A 276 -38.15 31.50 -32.92
CA SER A 276 -37.87 31.30 -31.47
C SER A 276 -38.53 29.98 -30.95
N HIS A 277 -38.01 29.38 -29.86
CA HIS A 277 -38.55 28.20 -29.10
C HIS A 277 -38.61 26.83 -29.84
N GLY A 278 -38.62 25.66 -29.18
CA GLY A 278 -38.32 25.32 -27.78
C GLY A 278 -38.80 23.91 -27.33
N GLY A 279 -37.91 23.10 -26.72
CA GLY A 279 -38.21 21.79 -26.05
C GLY A 279 -38.57 20.60 -26.98
N GLU A 280 -38.68 19.34 -26.51
CA GLU A 280 -37.95 18.65 -25.42
C GLU A 280 -38.09 17.10 -25.54
N THR A 281 -37.04 16.33 -25.20
CA THR A 281 -37.03 14.91 -24.73
C THR A 281 -37.53 13.69 -25.57
N LEU A 282 -36.86 12.53 -25.31
CA LEU A 282 -37.28 11.11 -25.43
C LEU A 282 -37.60 10.55 -26.85
N ARG A 283 -36.96 9.49 -27.39
CA ARG A 283 -36.60 8.12 -26.92
C ARG A 283 -37.71 7.07 -27.18
N SER A 284 -37.51 6.18 -28.16
CA SER A 284 -37.59 4.69 -28.03
C SER A 284 -37.40 3.96 -29.37
N ASN A 285 -36.70 2.82 -29.35
CA ASN A 285 -36.86 1.71 -30.32
C ASN A 285 -37.78 0.65 -29.68
N PRO A 286 -38.44 -0.25 -30.44
CA PRO A 286 -37.83 -1.60 -30.61
C PRO A 286 -38.23 -2.38 -31.90
N SER A 287 -37.65 -3.58 -32.04
CA SER A 287 -38.15 -4.75 -32.80
C SER A 287 -38.05 -4.76 -34.35
N ALA A 288 -38.05 -5.90 -35.07
CA ALA A 288 -37.57 -7.30 -34.81
C ALA A 288 -37.77 -8.16 -36.10
N LEU A 289 -37.05 -9.31 -36.23
CA LEU A 289 -37.36 -10.48 -37.10
C LEU A 289 -37.25 -10.27 -38.65
N ASP A 290 -36.93 -11.25 -39.52
CA ASP A 290 -36.39 -12.63 -39.39
C ASP A 290 -35.81 -13.14 -40.76
N HIS A 291 -35.31 -14.40 -40.82
CA HIS A 291 -34.88 -15.25 -41.96
C HIS A 291 -33.50 -14.93 -42.61
N GLY A 292 -32.67 -15.93 -43.00
CA GLY A 292 -32.74 -17.37 -42.70
C GLY A 292 -31.74 -18.28 -43.46
N SER A 293 -31.26 -19.34 -42.79
CA SER A 293 -30.68 -20.62 -43.29
C SER A 293 -29.41 -20.65 -44.17
N LEU A 294 -28.36 -21.36 -43.73
CA LEU A 294 -28.01 -22.71 -44.24
C LEU A 294 -26.82 -23.41 -43.51
N ALA A 295 -26.82 -24.75 -43.61
CA ALA A 295 -25.83 -25.81 -43.30
C ALA A 295 -24.30 -25.49 -43.34
N SER A 296 -23.39 -26.29 -42.75
CA SER A 296 -23.44 -27.44 -41.81
C SER A 296 -22.00 -27.82 -41.36
N SER A 297 -21.81 -28.45 -40.19
CA SER A 297 -20.78 -29.48 -39.94
C SER A 297 -20.88 -30.12 -38.53
N ASP A 298 -20.85 -31.44 -38.46
CA ASP A 298 -20.64 -32.26 -37.24
C ASP A 298 -19.18 -32.13 -36.70
N ALA A 299 -18.78 -32.61 -35.51
CA ALA A 299 -19.24 -33.77 -34.72
C ALA A 299 -18.97 -33.62 -33.19
N PRO A 300 -19.46 -34.55 -32.32
CA PRO A 300 -19.59 -34.30 -30.89
C PRO A 300 -18.51 -34.96 -30.00
N CYS A 301 -18.47 -34.54 -28.73
CA CYS A 301 -18.08 -35.38 -27.59
C CYS A 301 -19.02 -35.10 -26.41
N ASP A 302 -19.36 -36.16 -25.68
CA ASP A 302 -20.32 -36.14 -24.58
C ASP A 302 -19.63 -36.14 -23.21
N ASP A 303 -20.38 -35.68 -22.21
CA ASP A 303 -20.56 -36.22 -20.86
C ASP A 303 -20.75 -35.09 -19.83
N ARG A 304 -21.87 -35.15 -19.12
CA ARG A 304 -22.42 -34.07 -18.30
C ARG A 304 -22.42 -34.44 -16.81
N VAL A 305 -21.24 -34.73 -16.27
CA VAL A 305 -21.08 -35.03 -14.84
C VAL A 305 -21.40 -33.80 -13.98
N THR A 306 -22.38 -33.97 -13.09
CA THR A 306 -22.85 -32.92 -12.18
C THR A 306 -21.82 -32.62 -11.09
N ALA A 307 -21.25 -31.43 -11.09
CA ALA A 307 -20.32 -30.97 -10.04
C ALA A 307 -21.04 -30.08 -9.00
N LEU A 308 -21.07 -30.53 -7.74
CA LEU A 308 -21.49 -29.74 -6.59
C LEU A 308 -20.49 -28.61 -6.27
N PRO A 309 -20.90 -27.54 -5.56
CA PRO A 309 -20.02 -26.41 -5.26
C PRO A 309 -18.83 -26.83 -4.39
N VAL A 310 -17.62 -26.73 -4.95
CA VAL A 310 -16.35 -26.99 -4.25
C VAL A 310 -16.07 -25.88 -3.24
N ALA A 311 -16.14 -26.20 -1.95
CA ALA A 311 -15.65 -25.36 -0.87
C ALA A 311 -14.11 -25.21 -0.95
N ALA A 312 -13.56 -24.16 -0.34
CA ALA A 312 -12.24 -23.62 -0.67
C ALA A 312 -11.05 -24.59 -0.47
N PRO A 313 -10.23 -24.85 -1.50
CA PRO A 313 -8.92 -25.54 -1.36
C PRO A 313 -7.85 -24.73 -0.59
N ILE A 314 -8.24 -23.70 0.14
CA ILE A 314 -7.35 -22.76 0.83
C ILE A 314 -7.12 -23.24 2.27
N ASP A 315 -8.15 -23.76 2.92
CA ASP A 315 -8.11 -24.18 4.32
C ASP A 315 -7.23 -25.43 4.51
N ASP A 316 -7.26 -26.39 3.59
CA ASP A 316 -6.35 -27.55 3.58
C ASP A 316 -4.87 -27.15 3.54
N HIS A 317 -4.54 -26.17 2.69
CA HIS A 317 -3.17 -25.65 2.59
C HIS A 317 -2.73 -24.94 3.87
N LEU A 318 -3.63 -24.24 4.57
CA LEU A 318 -3.33 -23.61 5.85
C LEU A 318 -3.22 -24.66 6.96
N ALA A 319 -4.12 -25.64 7.02
CA ALA A 319 -4.11 -26.72 8.01
C ALA A 319 -2.90 -27.65 7.84
N GLN A 320 -2.40 -27.82 6.62
CA GLN A 320 -1.11 -28.48 6.36
C GLN A 320 0.05 -27.59 6.83
N LEU A 321 0.09 -26.31 6.46
CA LEU A 321 1.17 -25.41 6.85
C LEU A 321 1.25 -25.24 8.39
N ALA A 322 0.12 -25.21 9.09
CA ALA A 322 0.06 -25.18 10.55
C ALA A 322 0.72 -26.43 11.17
N ARG A 323 0.44 -27.62 10.63
CA ARG A 323 1.08 -28.88 11.03
C ARG A 323 2.57 -28.90 10.70
N ASP A 324 2.98 -28.40 9.53
CA ASP A 324 4.39 -28.35 9.11
C ASP A 324 5.21 -27.36 9.97
N VAL A 325 4.59 -26.25 10.41
CA VAL A 325 5.18 -25.30 11.36
C VAL A 325 5.26 -25.91 12.77
N ALA A 326 4.22 -26.59 13.25
CA ALA A 326 4.22 -27.27 14.54
C ALA A 326 5.23 -28.43 14.61
N ALA A 327 5.44 -29.14 13.50
CA ALA A 327 6.47 -30.16 13.33
C ALA A 327 7.90 -29.60 13.14
N GLY A 328 8.07 -28.27 13.12
CA GLY A 328 9.37 -27.61 12.96
C GLY A 328 9.96 -27.68 11.54
N LEU A 329 9.26 -28.28 10.58
CA LEU A 329 9.69 -28.41 9.18
C LEU A 329 9.73 -27.05 8.47
N VAL A 330 8.88 -26.11 8.88
CA VAL A 330 8.78 -24.77 8.31
C VAL A 330 8.87 -23.72 9.42
N ARG A 331 9.88 -22.85 9.34
CA ARG A 331 9.91 -21.64 10.18
C ARG A 331 8.77 -20.71 9.71
N PRO A 332 7.97 -20.08 10.59
CA PRO A 332 6.80 -19.28 10.18
C PRO A 332 7.15 -17.90 9.58
N THR A 333 8.20 -17.81 8.76
CA THR A 333 8.65 -16.60 8.07
C THR A 333 8.11 -16.55 6.64
N VAL A 334 7.92 -15.34 6.09
CA VAL A 334 7.46 -15.17 4.70
C VAL A 334 8.41 -15.83 3.70
N ALA A 335 9.72 -15.83 3.97
CA ALA A 335 10.73 -16.42 3.10
C ALA A 335 10.70 -17.96 3.13
N ASP A 336 10.42 -18.56 4.28
CA ASP A 336 10.41 -20.02 4.46
C ASP A 336 9.08 -20.63 4.00
N ILE A 337 7.94 -19.99 4.29
CA ILE A 337 6.63 -20.34 3.74
C ILE A 337 6.64 -20.25 2.19
N ARG A 338 7.31 -19.23 1.64
CA ARG A 338 7.54 -19.07 0.19
C ARG A 338 8.39 -20.21 -0.40
N ARG A 339 9.42 -20.68 0.30
CA ARG A 339 10.27 -21.80 -0.16
C ARG A 339 9.51 -23.13 -0.11
N HIS A 340 8.81 -23.40 0.99
CA HIS A 340 8.05 -24.63 1.22
C HIS A 340 6.88 -24.79 0.23
N LEU A 341 5.96 -23.82 0.20
CA LEU A 341 4.76 -23.86 -0.64
C LEU A 341 4.98 -23.33 -2.07
N ARG A 342 6.24 -23.03 -2.45
CA ARG A 342 6.64 -22.38 -3.73
C ARG A 342 5.78 -21.16 -4.11
N CYS A 343 5.28 -20.42 -3.12
CA CYS A 343 4.24 -19.42 -3.31
C CYS A 343 4.76 -17.97 -3.28
N GLY A 344 4.12 -17.07 -4.04
CA GLY A 344 4.53 -15.67 -4.13
C GLY A 344 4.47 -14.92 -2.79
N GLN A 345 5.36 -13.95 -2.60
CA GLN A 345 5.60 -13.23 -1.32
C GLN A 345 4.32 -12.83 -0.56
N ARG A 346 3.28 -12.32 -1.26
CA ARG A 346 2.02 -11.92 -0.61
C ARG A 346 1.17 -13.12 -0.13
N ARG A 347 1.17 -14.26 -0.83
CA ARG A 347 0.49 -15.49 -0.36
C ARG A 347 1.20 -16.05 0.87
N ALA A 348 2.53 -16.02 0.91
CA ALA A 348 3.30 -16.39 2.10
C ALA A 348 3.07 -15.43 3.28
N ALA A 349 2.96 -14.11 3.02
CA ALA A 349 2.64 -13.12 4.05
C ALA A 349 1.20 -13.26 4.57
N GLU A 350 0.25 -13.57 3.69
CA GLU A 350 -1.15 -13.80 4.07
C GLU A 350 -1.30 -15.06 4.93
N LEU A 351 -0.70 -16.18 4.51
CA LEU A 351 -0.68 -17.40 5.32
C LEU A 351 0.02 -17.19 6.68
N ARG A 352 1.08 -16.36 6.75
CA ARG A 352 1.71 -15.96 8.02
C ARG A 352 0.76 -15.15 8.92
N ARG A 353 -0.10 -14.29 8.36
CA ARG A 353 -1.13 -13.55 9.13
C ARG A 353 -2.23 -14.47 9.65
N GLN A 354 -2.71 -15.39 8.81
CA GLN A 354 -3.78 -16.32 9.18
C GLN A 354 -3.29 -17.36 10.22
N LEU A 355 -2.06 -17.86 10.10
CA LEU A 355 -1.40 -18.65 11.15
C LEU A 355 -1.27 -17.89 12.46
N ALA A 356 -0.88 -16.60 12.43
CA ALA A 356 -0.75 -15.77 13.62
C ALA A 356 -2.10 -15.51 14.31
N ALA A 357 -3.20 -15.41 13.54
CA ALA A 357 -4.54 -15.34 14.12
C ALA A 357 -4.94 -16.65 14.82
N ILE A 358 -4.76 -17.79 14.15
CA ILE A 358 -5.17 -19.11 14.68
C ILE A 358 -4.34 -19.51 15.91
N SER A 359 -3.03 -19.23 15.91
CA SER A 359 -2.16 -19.43 17.08
C SER A 359 -2.32 -18.39 18.19
N SER A 360 -3.19 -17.38 18.00
CA SER A 360 -3.64 -16.46 19.05
C SER A 360 -5.03 -16.82 19.61
N THR A 361 -5.65 -17.90 19.12
CA THR A 361 -6.97 -18.40 19.54
C THR A 361 -6.93 -19.80 20.16
N ALA A 362 -5.73 -20.29 20.52
CA ALA A 362 -5.46 -21.59 21.11
C ALA A 362 -4.60 -21.44 22.38
#